data_AF-A0A5B7HRV2-F1
#
_entry.id   AF-A0A5B7HRV2-F1
#
_cell.length_a   1.000
_cell.length_b   1.000
_cell.length_c   1.000
_cell.angle_alpha   90.00
_cell.angle_beta   90.00
_cell.angle_gamma   90.00
#
_symmetry.space_group_name_H-M   'P 1'
#
loop_
_entity.id
_entity.type
_entity.pdbx_description
1 polymer ?
#
loop_
_entity_poly.entity_id
_entity_poly.type
_entity_poly.pdbx_seq_one_letter_code
_entity_poly.pdbx_strand_id
1 'polypeptide(L)'
;MVSWVKSGVVDDERCISCQKLYSIMKERCSTYLVLDARPRADYQDSHMTLANVINVPEEILKPGLTAGKISSELSEADQTLWVLQRQNAEFLVLVDWRSEHLPLPPPLQVLSDAMLKVRWCWWCWW
;
A
#
# COMPACT_ATOMS: atom_id res chain seq x y z
N MET A 1 3.95 -0.33 -11.89
CA MET A 1 5.25 -0.13 -11.18
C MET A 1 4.95 0.25 -9.75
N VAL A 2 5.81 -0.12 -8.79
CA VAL A 2 5.42 -0.16 -7.37
C VAL A 2 5.93 1.04 -6.57
N SER A 3 5.07 1.83 -5.94
CA SER A 3 5.47 3.09 -5.28
C SER A 3 5.73 2.92 -3.77
N TRP A 4 6.71 3.66 -3.24
CA TRP A 4 7.15 3.60 -1.84
C TRP A 4 6.52 4.64 -0.90
N VAL A 5 6.29 4.23 0.35
CA VAL A 5 6.28 5.12 1.53
C VAL A 5 6.97 4.43 2.70
N LYS A 6 8.09 4.97 3.20
CA LYS A 6 8.27 5.28 4.64
C LYS A 6 9.53 6.08 4.97
N SER A 7 9.44 6.69 6.15
CA SER A 7 10.40 7.53 6.86
C SER A 7 11.85 7.01 6.79
N GLY A 8 12.77 7.79 6.20
CA GLY A 8 14.18 7.69 6.57
C GLY A 8 15.22 7.78 5.46
N VAL A 9 14.88 7.50 4.19
CA VAL A 9 15.80 7.71 3.06
C VAL A 9 14.99 8.24 1.90
N VAL A 10 15.06 9.56 1.72
CA VAL A 10 14.56 10.23 0.51
C VAL A 10 15.63 9.98 -0.55
N ASP A 11 15.51 8.87 -1.26
CA ASP A 11 16.12 8.76 -2.58
C ASP A 11 15.14 9.40 -3.57
N ASP A 12 15.65 10.14 -4.55
CA ASP A 12 14.87 10.98 -5.48
C ASP A 12 13.87 10.17 -6.34
N GLU A 13 13.86 8.84 -6.24
CA GLU A 13 13.00 7.92 -6.97
C GLU A 13 11.92 7.30 -6.07
N ARG A 14 10.66 7.78 -6.17
CA ARG A 14 9.50 7.17 -5.47
C ARG A 14 9.03 5.82 -6.05
N CYS A 15 9.82 5.21 -6.92
CA CYS A 15 9.49 3.97 -7.64
C CYS A 15 10.44 2.85 -7.23
N ILE A 16 9.94 1.62 -7.10
CA ILE A 16 10.75 0.42 -6.87
C ILE A 16 10.93 -0.40 -8.15
N SER A 17 12.12 -0.94 -8.36
CA SER A 17 12.32 -2.02 -9.33
C SER A 17 11.84 -3.37 -8.76
N CYS A 18 11.40 -4.28 -9.62
CA CYS A 18 11.01 -5.63 -9.21
C CYS A 18 12.15 -6.37 -8.49
N GLN A 19 13.41 -6.14 -8.91
CA GLN A 19 14.59 -6.72 -8.28
C GLN A 19 14.75 -6.24 -6.84
N LYS A 20 14.59 -4.94 -6.60
CA LYS A 20 14.69 -4.37 -5.25
C LYS A 20 13.54 -4.85 -4.36
N LEU A 21 12.32 -4.94 -4.89
CA LEU A 21 11.18 -5.53 -4.17
C LEU A 21 11.47 -6.97 -3.75
N TYR A 22 11.98 -7.79 -4.68
CA TYR A 22 12.34 -9.17 -4.40
C TYR A 22 13.42 -9.29 -3.32
N SER A 23 14.45 -8.43 -3.34
CA SER A 23 15.47 -8.41 -2.29
C SER A 23 14.87 -8.10 -0.91
N ILE A 24 14.00 -7.10 -0.81
CA ILE A 24 13.29 -6.77 0.44
C ILE A 24 12.46 -7.93 0.94
N MET A 25 11.77 -8.64 0.02
CA MET A 25 10.97 -9.80 0.38
C MET A 25 11.82 -10.99 0.88
N LYS A 26 13.11 -11.05 0.52
CA LYS A 26 14.05 -12.08 0.99
C LYS A 26 14.74 -11.70 2.29
N GLU A 27 14.92 -10.41 2.53
CA GLU A 27 15.52 -9.89 3.76
C GLU A 27 14.57 -10.14 4.95
N ARG A 28 15.04 -10.91 5.93
CA ARG A 28 14.20 -11.29 7.10
C ARG A 28 13.96 -10.16 8.09
N CYS A 29 14.73 -9.08 8.00
CA CYS A 29 14.72 -8.00 8.98
C CYS A 29 13.72 -6.88 8.63
N SER A 30 13.26 -6.82 7.39
CA SER A 30 12.38 -5.75 6.93
C SER A 30 10.94 -6.21 6.83
N THR A 31 10.02 -5.41 7.37
CA THR A 31 8.59 -5.63 7.24
C THR A 31 8.05 -4.85 6.05
N TYR A 32 7.18 -5.45 5.25
CA TYR A 32 6.61 -4.81 4.07
C TYR A 32 5.11 -5.09 3.96
N LEU A 33 4.40 -4.17 3.31
CA LEU A 33 3.00 -4.30 2.94
C LEU A 33 2.83 -3.89 1.48
N VAL A 34 2.34 -4.82 0.67
CA VAL A 34 2.00 -4.57 -0.73
C VAL A 34 0.50 -4.26 -0.81
N LEU A 35 0.16 -3.10 -1.37
CA LEU A 35 -1.22 -2.74 -1.68
C LEU A 35 -1.42 -2.76 -3.18
N ASP A 36 -2.22 -3.71 -3.65
CA ASP A 36 -2.53 -3.87 -5.05
C ASP A 36 -3.80 -3.08 -5.39
N ALA A 37 -3.65 -1.97 -6.11
CA ALA A 37 -4.74 -1.08 -6.46
C ALA A 37 -5.46 -1.45 -7.77
N ARG A 38 -5.16 -2.62 -8.35
CA ARG A 38 -5.81 -3.07 -9.59
C ARG A 38 -7.29 -3.39 -9.34
N PRO A 39 -8.12 -3.34 -10.41
CA PRO A 39 -9.51 -3.79 -10.35
C PRO A 39 -9.64 -5.16 -9.72
N ARG A 40 -10.75 -5.39 -9.02
CA ARG A 40 -10.97 -6.67 -8.31
C ARG A 40 -10.90 -7.87 -9.26
N ALA A 41 -11.44 -7.71 -10.48
CA ALA A 41 -11.44 -8.75 -11.49
C ALA A 41 -10.01 -9.16 -11.89
N ASP A 42 -9.14 -8.17 -12.14
CA ASP A 42 -7.75 -8.41 -12.54
C ASP A 42 -6.93 -9.07 -11.43
N TYR A 43 -7.19 -8.68 -10.17
CA TYR A 43 -6.55 -9.32 -9.02
C TYR A 43 -6.98 -10.78 -8.86
N GLN A 44 -8.26 -11.07 -9.06
CA GLN A 44 -8.79 -12.43 -9.00
C GLN A 44 -8.24 -13.32 -10.12
N ASP A 45 -8.06 -12.76 -11.31
CA ASP A 45 -7.46 -13.47 -12.46
C ASP A 45 -5.97 -13.76 -12.23
N SER A 46 -5.22 -12.79 -11.70
CA SER A 46 -3.79 -12.94 -11.42
C SER A 46 -3.32 -12.01 -10.30
N HIS A 47 -2.74 -12.59 -9.24
CA HIS A 47 -2.14 -11.85 -8.14
C HIS A 47 -0.88 -12.54 -7.59
N MET A 48 -0.10 -11.76 -6.86
CA MET A 48 1.08 -12.27 -6.16
C MET A 48 0.64 -13.15 -4.98
N THR A 49 1.13 -14.39 -4.92
CA THR A 49 0.86 -15.32 -3.81
C THR A 49 1.80 -15.07 -2.64
N LEU A 50 1.62 -13.94 -1.95
CA LEU A 50 2.42 -13.54 -0.79
C LEU A 50 1.53 -13.25 0.42
N ALA A 51 2.06 -13.44 1.63
CA ALA A 51 1.31 -13.24 2.86
C ALA A 51 0.97 -11.77 3.18
N ASN A 52 1.73 -10.81 2.63
CA ASN A 52 1.61 -9.38 2.96
C ASN A 52 1.10 -8.56 1.77
N VAL A 53 0.17 -9.10 0.99
CA VAL A 53 -0.47 -8.42 -0.16
C VAL A 53 -1.95 -8.23 0.14
N ILE A 54 -2.45 -7.02 -0.07
CA ILE A 54 -3.88 -6.69 0.04
C ILE A 54 -4.34 -6.06 -1.27
N ASN A 55 -5.44 -6.57 -1.84
CA ASN A 55 -6.10 -5.87 -2.94
C ASN A 55 -6.97 -4.74 -2.40
N VAL A 56 -6.69 -3.52 -2.85
CA VAL A 56 -7.48 -2.32 -2.58
C VAL A 56 -8.04 -1.83 -3.92
N PRO A 57 -9.17 -2.40 -4.39
CA PRO A 57 -9.66 -2.18 -5.74
C PRO A 57 -9.86 -0.69 -6.06
N GLU A 58 -9.49 -0.26 -7.27
CA GLU A 58 -9.69 1.13 -7.70
C GLU A 58 -11.17 1.57 -7.63
N GLU A 59 -12.11 0.64 -7.72
CA GLU A 59 -13.56 0.85 -7.60
C GLU A 59 -13.96 1.44 -6.25
N ILE A 60 -13.19 1.14 -5.19
CA ILE A 60 -13.40 1.70 -3.86
C ILE A 60 -12.54 2.93 -3.60
N LEU A 61 -11.56 3.28 -4.44
CA LEU A 61 -10.61 4.38 -4.21
C LEU A 61 -11.15 5.73 -4.72
N LYS A 62 -12.11 6.29 -4.00
CA LYS A 62 -12.69 7.61 -4.29
C LYS A 62 -11.99 8.73 -3.51
N PRO A 63 -11.88 9.95 -4.08
CA PRO A 63 -11.34 11.10 -3.36
C PRO A 63 -12.03 11.34 -2.02
N GLY A 64 -11.24 11.70 -0.99
CA GLY A 64 -11.75 11.99 0.35
C GLY A 64 -11.93 10.78 1.26
N LEU A 65 -11.58 9.57 0.81
CA LEU A 65 -11.64 8.39 1.67
C LEU A 65 -10.56 8.38 2.75
N THR A 66 -10.96 7.93 3.92
CA THR A 66 -10.04 7.67 5.03
C THR A 66 -9.61 6.22 5.00
N ALA A 67 -8.44 5.93 5.56
CA ALA A 67 -7.96 4.56 5.67
C ALA A 67 -8.85 3.64 6.52
N GLY A 68 -9.60 4.18 7.49
CA GLY A 68 -10.60 3.41 8.23
C GLY A 68 -11.74 2.97 7.32
N LYS A 69 -12.21 3.86 6.43
CA LYS A 69 -13.24 3.54 5.45
C LYS A 69 -12.73 2.52 4.42
N ILE A 70 -11.49 2.67 3.94
CA ILE A 70 -10.86 1.67 3.06
C ILE A 70 -10.84 0.31 3.74
N SER A 71 -10.33 0.23 4.98
CA SER A 71 -10.28 -1.01 5.76
C SER A 71 -11.65 -1.69 5.86
N SER A 72 -12.72 -0.92 6.11
CA SER A 72 -14.06 -1.50 6.28
C SER A 72 -14.66 -2.15 5.02
N GLU A 73 -14.11 -1.85 3.83
CA GLU A 73 -14.55 -2.43 2.55
C GLU A 73 -13.72 -3.67 2.15
N LEU A 74 -12.69 -4.02 2.93
CA LEU A 74 -11.84 -5.18 2.70
C LEU A 74 -12.45 -6.45 3.28
N SER A 75 -11.93 -7.62 2.88
CA SER A 75 -12.30 -8.90 3.51
C SER A 75 -11.84 -8.95 4.98
N GLU A 76 -12.41 -9.82 5.81
CA GLU A 76 -12.02 -9.95 7.22
C GLU A 76 -10.53 -10.32 7.40
N ALA A 77 -10.00 -11.16 6.50
CA ALA A 77 -8.59 -11.52 6.46
C ALA A 77 -7.71 -10.31 6.12
N ASP A 78 -8.09 -9.55 5.09
CA ASP A 78 -7.37 -8.35 4.67
C ASP A 78 -7.47 -7.21 5.70
N GLN A 79 -8.61 -7.10 6.41
CA GLN A 79 -8.77 -6.16 7.52
C GLN A 79 -7.79 -6.47 8.65
N THR A 80 -7.63 -7.75 8.99
CA THR A 80 -6.68 -8.20 10.01
C THR A 80 -5.25 -7.86 9.58
N LEU A 81 -4.89 -8.19 8.34
CA LEU A 81 -3.57 -7.87 7.78
C LEU A 81 -3.33 -6.35 7.71
N TRP A 82 -4.34 -5.58 7.31
CA TRP A 82 -4.30 -4.12 7.26
C TRP A 82 -3.99 -3.53 8.64
N VAL A 83 -4.72 -3.93 9.68
CA VAL A 83 -4.49 -3.43 11.05
C VAL A 83 -3.09 -3.80 11.54
N LEU A 84 -2.67 -5.05 11.33
CA LEU A 84 -1.37 -5.55 11.79
C LEU A 84 -0.19 -4.88 11.07
N GLN A 85 -0.28 -4.69 9.75
CA GLN A 85 0.86 -4.26 8.95
C GLN A 85 0.90 -2.75 8.72
N ARG A 86 -0.23 -2.05 8.77
CA ARG A 86 -0.26 -0.61 8.43
C ARG A 86 0.62 0.25 9.32
N GLN A 87 0.71 -0.05 10.62
CA GLN A 87 1.59 0.68 11.54
C GLN A 87 3.02 0.10 11.53
N ASN A 88 3.14 -1.22 11.35
CA ASN A 88 4.37 -1.97 11.56
C ASN A 88 5.24 -2.18 10.31
N ALA A 89 4.67 -2.10 9.11
CA ALA A 89 5.40 -2.30 7.85
C ALA A 89 6.40 -1.16 7.66
N GLU A 90 7.69 -1.46 7.57
CA GLU A 90 8.76 -0.54 7.22
C GLU A 90 8.62 -0.05 5.79
N PHE A 91 8.10 -0.89 4.90
CA PHE A 91 7.95 -0.58 3.48
C PHE A 91 6.50 -0.73 3.03
N LEU A 92 5.90 0.38 2.57
CA LEU A 92 4.62 0.36 1.87
C LEU A 92 4.88 0.40 0.37
N VAL A 93 4.28 -0.55 -0.35
CA VAL A 93 4.54 -0.81 -1.77
C VAL A 93 3.21 -0.82 -2.51
N LEU A 94 2.91 0.19 -3.34
CA LEU A 94 1.63 0.27 -4.08
C LEU A 94 1.77 -0.25 -5.50
N VAL A 95 1.01 -1.28 -5.89
CA VAL A 95 1.03 -1.90 -7.23
C VAL A 95 -0.16 -1.44 -8.06
N ASP A 96 0.09 -1.17 -9.34
CA ASP A 96 -0.95 -0.99 -10.35
C ASP A 96 -0.48 -1.46 -11.75
N TRP A 97 -1.36 -1.32 -12.74
CA TRP A 97 -1.07 -1.66 -14.14
C TRP A 97 -0.31 -0.58 -14.91
N ARG A 98 -0.62 0.70 -14.68
CA ARG A 98 -0.31 1.77 -15.64
C ARG A 98 0.70 2.78 -15.13
N SER A 99 0.96 2.81 -13.84
CA SER A 99 1.89 3.77 -13.28
C SER A 99 3.30 3.26 -13.47
N GLU A 100 4.06 4.01 -14.25
CA GLU A 100 5.51 3.82 -14.41
C GLU A 100 6.28 5.03 -13.89
N HIS A 101 5.65 6.20 -13.83
CA HIS A 101 6.27 7.43 -13.35
C HIS A 101 5.27 8.28 -12.56
N LEU A 102 5.80 9.23 -11.79
CA LEU A 102 5.00 10.28 -11.19
C LEU A 102 4.49 11.25 -12.27
N PRO A 103 3.33 11.89 -12.08
CA PRO A 103 2.45 11.81 -10.91
C PRO A 103 1.62 10.53 -10.86
N LEU A 104 1.30 10.07 -9.65
CA LEU A 104 0.42 8.90 -9.46
C LEU A 104 -0.98 9.16 -10.01
N PRO A 105 -1.64 8.15 -10.61
CA PRO A 105 -3.04 8.26 -11.01
C PRO A 105 -3.94 8.42 -9.77
N PRO A 106 -5.16 8.98 -9.93
CA PRO A 106 -6.02 9.33 -8.80
C PRO A 106 -6.27 8.20 -7.79
N PRO A 107 -6.51 6.92 -8.18
CA PRO A 107 -6.71 5.84 -7.21
C PRO A 107 -5.49 5.64 -6.30
N LEU A 108 -4.29 5.56 -6.87
CA LEU A 108 -3.05 5.42 -6.11
C LEU A 108 -2.76 6.63 -5.23
N GLN A 109 -3.11 7.83 -5.69
CA GLN A 109 -2.94 9.06 -4.91
C GLN A 109 -3.87 9.07 -3.68
N VAL A 110 -5.14 8.66 -3.84
CA VAL A 110 -6.08 8.49 -2.73
C VAL A 110 -5.57 7.46 -1.73
N LEU A 111 -5.08 6.32 -2.21
CA LEU A 111 -4.55 5.25 -1.36
C LEU A 111 -3.30 5.70 -0.59
N SER A 112 -2.36 6.35 -1.28
CA SER A 112 -1.17 6.94 -0.69
C SER A 112 -1.52 7.95 0.40
N ASP A 113 -2.45 8.86 0.12
CA ASP A 113 -2.92 9.87 1.07
C ASP A 113 -3.57 9.26 2.30
N ALA A 114 -4.42 8.24 2.12
CA ALA A 114 -5.08 7.55 3.22
C ALA A 114 -4.07 6.85 4.14
N MET A 115 -3.00 6.30 3.56
CA MET A 115 -1.93 5.65 4.32
C MET A 115 -1.03 6.65 5.06
N LEU A 116 -0.72 7.79 4.44
CA LEU A 116 0.17 8.82 5.00
C LEU A 116 -0.49 9.72 6.06
N LYS A 117 -1.79 10.03 5.93
CA LYS A 117 -2.49 10.97 6.84
C LYS A 117 -2.55 10.51 8.29
N VAL A 118 -2.38 9.21 8.57
CA VAL A 118 -2.51 8.66 9.94
C VAL A 118 -1.23 8.77 10.78
N ARG A 119 -0.15 9.39 10.28
CA ARG A 119 1.00 9.76 11.12
C ARG A 119 0.74 10.92 12.11
N TRP A 120 -0.40 11.61 12.03
CA TRP A 120 -0.68 12.83 12.82
C TRP A 120 -1.60 12.65 14.04
N CYS A 121 -1.70 11.45 14.61
CA CYS A 121 -2.43 11.23 15.86
C CYS A 121 -1.60 10.45 16.88
N TRP A 122 -0.35 10.87 17.07
CA TRP A 122 0.33 10.74 18.35
C TRP A 122 0.22 12.13 19.00
N TRP A 123 -0.05 12.23 20.29
CA TRP A 123 -0.38 13.47 21.03
C TRP A 123 -1.82 13.96 20.88
N CYS A 124 -2.77 13.27 21.53
CA CYS A 124 -3.91 13.89 22.21
C CYS A 124 -4.77 12.82 22.90
N TRP A 125 -4.17 12.07 23.82
CA TRP A 125 -4.88 11.42 24.94
C TRP A 125 -3.83 11.21 26.03
N TRP A 126 -3.52 12.28 26.76
CA TRP A 126 -3.27 12.41 28.20
C TRP A 126 -3.07 13.90 28.48
#